data_AF-A0A661CLV4-F1
#
_entry.id   AF-A0A661CLV4-F1
#
_cell.length_a   1.000
_cell.length_b   1.000
_cell.length_c   1.000
_cell.angle_alpha   90.00
_cell.angle_beta   90.00
_cell.angle_gamma   90.00
#
_symmetry.space_group_name_H-M   'P 1'
#
loop_
_entity.id
_entity.type
_entity.pdbx_description
1 polymer ?
#
loop_
_entity_poly.entity_id
_entity_poly.type
_entity_poly.pdbx_seq_one_letter_code
_entity_poly.pdbx_strand_id
1 'polypeptide(L)' 'WLRNIAVALGNATACPEIIAALKLRLNDPSDVVQEHVQWALKQHGQE' A
#
# COMPACT_ATOMS: atom_id res chain seq x y z
N TRP A 1 -1.32 -7.32 -11.01
CA TRP A 1 -1.03 -8.17 -9.85
C TRP A 1 -0.60 -7.35 -8.63
N LEU A 2 0.35 -6.40 -8.73
CA LEU A 2 0.81 -5.56 -7.62
C LEU A 2 -0.29 -4.70 -6.98
N ARG A 3 -1.19 -4.13 -7.81
CA ARG A 3 -2.37 -3.41 -7.31
C ARG A 3 -3.22 -4.28 -6.36
N ASN A 4 -3.44 -5.56 -6.69
CA ASN A 4 -4.23 -6.48 -5.87
C ASN A 4 -3.50 -6.82 -4.57
N ILE A 5 -2.16 -6.90 -4.61
CA ILE A 5 -1.34 -7.08 -3.41
C ILE A 5 -1.44 -5.84 -2.52
N ALA A 6 -1.39 -4.63 -3.07
CA ALA A 6 -1.60 -3.40 -2.30
C ALA A 6 -2.98 -3.40 -1.61
N VAL A 7 -4.04 -3.83 -2.31
CA VAL A 7 -5.37 -3.98 -1.71
C VAL A 7 -5.37 -5.02 -0.59
N ALA A 8 -4.77 -6.19 -0.80
CA ALA A 8 -4.69 -7.23 0.23
C ALA A 8 -3.93 -6.73 1.48
N LEU A 9 -2.83 -6.01 1.28
CA LEU A 9 -2.05 -5.40 2.36
C LEU A 9 -2.80 -4.29 3.09
N GLY A 10 -3.64 -3.51 2.40
CA GLY A 10 -4.51 -2.50 3.03
C GLY A 10 -5.63 -3.10 3.87
N ASN A 11 -6.09 -4.31 3.55
CA ASN A 11 -7.11 -5.03 4.34
C ASN A 11 -6.51 -5.89 5.47
N ALA A 12 -5.19 -6.12 5.46
CA ALA A 12 -4.52 -6.88 6.50
C ALA A 12 -4.47 -6.09 7.83
N THR A 13 -4.22 -6.78 8.93
CA THR A 13 -3.94 -6.12 10.22
C THR A 13 -2.72 -5.21 10.09
N ALA A 14 -2.80 -4.00 10.65
CA ALA A 14 -1.72 -3.04 10.62
C ALA A 14 -0.47 -3.58 11.32
N CYS A 15 0.61 -3.74 10.56
CA CYS A 15 1.92 -4.13 11.06
C CYS A 15 2.99 -3.20 10.45
N PRO A 16 4.06 -2.88 11.19
CA PRO A 16 5.10 -1.97 10.72
C PRO A 16 5.78 -2.45 9.42
N GLU A 17 5.94 -3.76 9.24
CA GLU A 17 6.48 -4.36 8.03
C GLU A 17 5.58 -4.13 6.81
N ILE A 18 4.26 -4.22 6.98
CA ILE A 18 3.28 -3.97 5.91
C ILE A 18 3.32 -2.49 5.50
N ILE A 19 3.33 -1.59 6.46
CA ILE A 19 3.41 -0.15 6.21
C ILE A 19 4.72 0.21 5.50
N ALA A 20 5.86 -0.37 5.93
CA ALA A 20 7.14 -0.17 5.29
C ALA A 20 7.13 -0.69 3.84
N ALA A 21 6.60 -1.89 3.60
CA ALA A 21 6.47 -2.46 2.27
C ALA A 21 5.58 -1.59 1.35
N LEU A 22 4.49 -1.03 1.87
CA LEU A 22 3.64 -0.10 1.13
C LEU A 22 4.40 1.21 0.81
N LYS A 23 5.08 1.82 1.79
CA LYS A 23 5.85 3.05 1.59
C LYS A 23 6.95 2.89 0.53
N LEU A 24 7.61 1.73 0.47
CA LEU A 24 8.62 1.43 -0.55
C LEU A 24 8.07 1.43 -1.99
N ARG A 25 6.75 1.22 -2.16
CA ARG A 25 6.08 1.24 -3.47
C ARG A 25 5.32 2.52 -3.77
N LEU A 26 5.50 3.58 -2.97
CA LEU A 26 4.95 4.90 -3.29
C LEU A 26 5.54 5.49 -4.58
N ASN A 27 6.75 5.06 -4.97
CA ASN A 27 7.45 5.55 -6.15
C ASN A 27 7.46 4.53 -7.30
N ASP A 28 6.46 3.64 -7.36
CA ASP A 28 6.29 2.67 -8.43
C ASP A 28 5.99 3.38 -9.77
N PRO A 29 6.57 2.97 -10.91
CA PRO A 29 6.36 3.65 -12.20
C PRO A 29 4.91 3.57 -12.71
N SER A 30 4.06 2.71 -12.13
CA SER A 30 2.65 2.64 -12.48
C SER A 30 1.80 3.51 -11.55
N ASP A 31 1.17 4.56 -12.07
CA ASP A 31 0.25 5.42 -11.33
C ASP A 31 -0.85 4.61 -10.63
N VAL A 32 -1.40 3.61 -11.31
CA VAL A 32 -2.42 2.72 -10.75
C VAL A 32 -1.90 2.00 -9.50
N VAL A 33 -0.64 1.55 -9.49
CA VAL A 33 -0.07 0.90 -8.31
C VAL A 33 0.11 1.91 -7.19
N GLN A 34 0.56 3.13 -7.48
CA GLN A 34 0.70 4.20 -6.48
C GLN A 34 -0.64 4.55 -5.84
N GLU A 35 -1.70 4.71 -6.61
CA GLU A 35 -3.06 4.99 -6.10
C GLU A 35 -3.52 3.92 -5.10
N HIS A 36 -3.29 2.65 -5.43
CA HIS A 36 -3.68 1.54 -4.55
C HIS A 36 -2.79 1.45 -3.30
N VAL A 37 -1.51 1.79 -3.42
CA VAL A 37 -0.59 1.87 -2.28
C VAL A 37 -0.99 3.01 -1.33
N GLN A 38 -1.34 4.18 -1.86
CA GLN A 38 -1.84 5.30 -1.08
C GLN A 38 -3.15 4.96 -0.38
N TRP A 39 -4.09 4.30 -1.07
CA TRP A 39 -5.30 3.79 -0.45
C TRP A 39 -5.01 2.83 0.70
N ALA A 40 -4.07 1.89 0.51
CA ALA A 40 -3.70 0.91 1.53
C ALA A 40 -3.03 1.57 2.74
N LEU A 41 -2.18 2.58 2.54
CA LEU A 41 -1.56 3.35 3.63
C LEU A 41 -2.62 4.10 4.45
N LYS A 42 -3.64 4.66 3.80
CA LYS A 42 -4.77 5.29 4.49
C LYS A 42 -5.56 4.32 5.36
N GLN A 43 -5.72 3.05 4.95
CA GLN A 43 -6.36 2.03 5.80
C GLN A 43 -5.58 1.77 7.10
N HIS A 44 -4.26 1.95 7.05
CA HIS A 44 -3.37 1.83 8.22
C HIS A 44 -3.22 3.13 9.02
N GLY A 45 -4.05 4.16 8.72
CA GLY A 45 -3.96 5.47 9.38
C GLY A 45 -2.65 6.20 9.09
N GLN A 46 -2.02 5.93 7.94
CA GLN A 46 -0.86 6.68 7.46
C GLN A 46 -1.35 7.74 6.47
N GLU A 47 -1.09 9.01 6.79
CA GLU A 47 -1.42 10.18 5.96
C GLU A 47 -0.36 10.45 4.88
#